data_AF-A0A971C708-F1
#
_entry.id   AF-A0A971C708-F1
#
_cell.length_a   1.000
_cell.length_b   1.000
_cell.length_c   1.000
_cell.angle_alpha   90.00
_cell.angle_beta   90.00
_cell.angle_gamma   90.00
#
_symmetry.space_group_name_H-M   'P 1'
#
loop_
_entity.id
_entity.type
_entity.pdbx_description
1 polymer ?
#
loop_
_entity_poly.entity_id
_entity_poly.type
_entity_poly.pdbx_seq_one_letter_code
_entity_poly.pdbx_strand_id
1 'polypeptide(L)'
;MYAGLWEIVAKYIPNDTIQIIWEINEIITGVSWVLAISGYGKKYLNTKSAFLQYSNEGIYPFYILHQTVIIFIGYYFMQFSNSILGGFFTISLLSFIITVLIYILAVRPFNFMRFLFGMKPLKKAAAPELNVIASETSVN
;
A
#
# COMPACT_ATOMS: atom_id res chain seq x y z
N MET A 1 -6.21 36.11 -10.98
CA MET A 1 -7.26 36.45 -11.97
C MET A 1 -8.64 35.87 -11.64
N TYR A 2 -8.75 34.83 -10.80
CA TYR A 2 -10.04 34.20 -10.45
C TYR A 2 -10.73 34.74 -9.19
N ALA A 3 -9.99 35.43 -8.31
CA ALA A 3 -10.50 35.87 -7.00
C ALA A 3 -11.68 36.85 -7.10
N GLY A 4 -11.60 37.86 -7.98
CA GLY A 4 -12.64 38.89 -8.08
C GLY A 4 -13.96 38.39 -8.68
N LEU A 5 -13.93 37.42 -9.60
CA LEU A 5 -15.14 36.85 -10.19
C LEU A 5 -15.86 35.92 -9.20
N TRP A 6 -15.09 35.19 -8.40
CA TRP A 6 -15.60 34.28 -7.37
C TRP A 6 -16.35 35.05 -6.27
N GLU A 7 -15.85 36.19 -5.82
CA GLU A 7 -16.52 37.01 -4.81
C GLU A 7 -17.87 37.58 -5.30
N ILE A 8 -17.95 37.99 -6.55
CA ILE A 8 -19.19 38.50 -7.15
C ILE A 8 -20.25 37.40 -7.20
N VAL A 9 -19.85 36.19 -7.64
CA VAL A 9 -20.76 35.04 -7.76
C VAL A 9 -21.16 34.49 -6.39
N ALA A 10 -20.21 34.37 -5.45
CA ALA A 10 -20.45 33.87 -4.10
C ALA A 10 -21.40 34.77 -3.30
N LYS A 11 -21.50 36.05 -3.64
CA LYS A 11 -22.46 36.98 -3.02
C LYS A 11 -23.94 36.65 -3.33
N TYR A 12 -24.21 36.02 -4.47
CA TYR A 12 -25.59 35.73 -4.92
C TYR A 12 -26.01 34.26 -4.70
N ILE A 13 -25.09 33.39 -4.30
CA ILE A 13 -25.33 31.96 -4.09
C ILE A 13 -25.34 31.66 -2.58
N PRO A 14 -26.27 30.85 -2.06
CA PRO A 14 -26.24 30.41 -0.67
C PRO A 14 -24.93 29.68 -0.32
N ASN A 15 -24.34 29.97 0.84
CA ASN A 15 -23.09 29.33 1.28
C ASN A 15 -23.17 27.80 1.29
N ASP A 16 -24.34 27.23 1.65
CA ASP A 16 -24.54 25.77 1.66
C ASP A 16 -24.42 25.17 0.25
N THR A 17 -24.92 25.88 -0.77
CA THR A 17 -24.80 25.47 -2.17
C THR A 17 -23.35 25.54 -2.66
N ILE A 18 -22.62 26.58 -2.25
CA ILE A 18 -21.20 26.72 -2.56
C ILE A 18 -20.41 25.55 -1.94
N GLN A 19 -20.67 25.20 -0.68
CA GLN A 19 -20.02 24.08 0.01
C GLN A 19 -20.27 22.75 -0.73
N ILE A 20 -21.52 22.45 -1.08
CA ILE A 20 -21.86 21.23 -1.82
C ILE A 20 -21.12 21.16 -3.16
N ILE A 21 -21.04 22.28 -3.90
CA ILE A 21 -20.31 22.34 -5.18
C ILE A 21 -18.81 22.07 -4.97
N TRP A 22 -18.21 22.64 -3.92
CA TRP A 22 -16.80 22.39 -3.58
C TRP A 22 -16.54 20.94 -3.23
N GLU A 23 -17.36 20.35 -2.37
CA GLU A 23 -17.25 18.94 -1.96
C GLU A 23 -17.34 18.00 -3.15
N ILE A 24 -18.31 18.22 -4.04
CA ILE A 24 -18.47 17.40 -5.26
C ILE A 24 -17.25 17.53 -6.17
N ASN A 25 -16.75 18.76 -6.39
CA ASN A 25 -15.58 18.98 -7.23
C ASN A 25 -14.32 18.32 -6.65
N GLU A 26 -14.14 18.37 -5.32
CA GLU A 26 -13.01 17.74 -4.66
C GLU A 26 -13.05 16.21 -4.84
N ILE A 27 -14.23 15.60 -4.63
CA ILE A 27 -14.43 14.16 -4.82
C ILE A 27 -14.16 13.75 -6.28
N ILE A 28 -14.75 14.45 -7.25
CA ILE A 28 -14.58 14.15 -8.68
C ILE A 28 -13.10 14.28 -9.06
N THR A 29 -12.43 15.33 -8.61
CA THR A 29 -11.01 15.55 -8.90
C THR A 29 -10.16 14.44 -8.32
N GLY A 30 -10.38 14.09 -7.04
CA GLY A 30 -9.65 13.01 -6.37
C GLY A 30 -9.80 11.66 -7.07
N VAL A 31 -11.04 11.25 -7.36
CA VAL A 31 -11.31 9.99 -8.06
C VAL A 31 -10.74 10.00 -9.48
N SER A 32 -10.82 11.13 -10.19
CA SER A 32 -10.29 11.27 -11.54
C SER A 32 -8.77 11.07 -11.60
N TRP A 33 -8.02 11.63 -10.64
CA TRP A 33 -6.57 11.41 -10.55
C TRP A 33 -6.22 9.96 -10.25
N VAL A 34 -6.92 9.31 -9.32
CA VAL A 34 -6.70 7.89 -8.99
C VAL A 34 -6.93 6.99 -10.21
N LEU A 35 -8.02 7.24 -10.96
CA LEU A 35 -8.35 6.51 -12.18
C LEU A 35 -7.34 6.79 -13.30
N ALA A 36 -6.93 8.05 -13.48
CA ALA A 36 -5.92 8.42 -14.47
C ALA A 36 -4.61 7.69 -14.18
N ILE A 37 -4.05 7.83 -12.98
CA ILE A 37 -2.79 7.19 -12.59
C ILE A 37 -2.88 5.66 -12.73
N SER A 38 -3.99 5.05 -12.31
CA SER A 38 -4.19 3.60 -12.46
C SER A 38 -4.28 3.17 -13.93
N GLY A 39 -4.98 3.95 -14.77
CA GLY A 39 -5.12 3.69 -16.21
C GLY A 39 -3.78 3.83 -16.95
N TYR A 40 -3.02 4.89 -16.67
CA TYR A 40 -1.66 5.07 -17.16
C TYR A 40 -0.74 3.95 -16.66
N GLY A 41 -0.83 3.56 -15.38
CA GLY A 41 -0.11 2.44 -14.83
C GLY A 41 -0.38 1.13 -15.58
N LYS A 42 -1.65 0.81 -15.85
CA LYS A 42 -2.01 -0.38 -16.64
C LYS A 42 -1.52 -0.33 -18.09
N LYS A 43 -1.40 0.85 -18.69
CA LYS A 43 -0.94 0.98 -20.09
C LYS A 43 0.60 0.90 -20.20
N TYR A 44 1.32 1.53 -19.28
CA TYR A 44 2.77 1.72 -19.39
C TYR A 44 3.59 0.79 -18.48
N LEU A 45 3.01 0.26 -17.39
CA LEU A 45 3.71 -0.57 -16.39
C LEU A 45 3.21 -2.03 -16.35
N ASN A 46 2.32 -2.44 -17.26
CA ASN A 46 1.78 -3.81 -17.33
C ASN A 46 2.72 -4.79 -18.07
N THR A 47 3.97 -4.82 -17.64
CA THR A 47 4.94 -5.83 -18.09
C THR A 47 4.88 -7.00 -17.13
N LYS A 48 4.68 -8.22 -17.64
CA LYS A 48 4.76 -9.45 -16.84
C LYS A 48 6.21 -9.68 -16.42
N SER A 49 6.63 -9.13 -15.28
CA SER A 49 7.96 -9.35 -14.70
C SER A 49 7.86 -10.13 -13.39
N ALA A 50 8.84 -11.00 -13.12
CA ALA A 50 8.94 -11.72 -11.85
C ALA A 50 9.04 -10.77 -10.65
N PHE A 51 9.61 -9.57 -10.87
CA PHE A 51 9.67 -8.50 -9.88
C PHE A 51 8.29 -7.92 -9.54
N LEU A 52 7.41 -7.78 -10.53
CA LEU A 52 6.04 -7.32 -10.30
C LEU A 52 5.27 -8.34 -9.45
N GLN A 53 5.41 -9.63 -9.75
CA GLN A 53 4.77 -10.70 -8.98
C GLN A 53 5.27 -10.76 -7.54
N TYR A 54 6.58 -10.61 -7.33
CA TYR A 54 7.20 -10.54 -6.00
C TYR A 54 6.72 -9.32 -5.20
N SER A 55 6.67 -8.15 -5.84
CA SER A 55 6.23 -6.91 -5.19
C SER A 55 4.73 -6.92 -4.85
N ASN A 56 3.91 -7.55 -5.70
CA ASN A 56 2.47 -7.65 -5.49
C ASN A 56 2.11 -8.52 -4.28
N GLU A 57 2.90 -9.57 -3.99
CA GLU A 57 2.74 -10.35 -2.76
C GLU A 57 3.12 -9.53 -1.51
N GLY A 58 4.18 -8.72 -1.59
CA GLY A 58 4.68 -7.91 -0.48
C GLY A 58 3.88 -6.63 -0.18
N ILE A 59 3.07 -6.15 -1.13
CA ILE A 59 2.29 -4.91 -1.00
C ILE A 59 1.28 -4.97 0.15
N TYR A 60 0.58 -6.09 0.31
CA TYR A 60 -0.47 -6.24 1.32
C TYR A 60 0.06 -6.16 2.76
N PRO A 61 1.07 -6.97 3.15
CA PRO A 61 1.68 -6.86 4.47
C PRO A 61 2.33 -5.50 4.71
N PHE A 62 2.99 -4.93 3.67
CA PHE A 62 3.63 -3.62 3.78
C PHE A 62 2.61 -2.52 4.09
N TYR A 63 1.47 -2.50 3.39
CA TYR A 63 0.42 -1.51 3.61
C TYR A 63 -0.14 -1.53 5.05
N ILE A 64 -0.43 -2.71 5.58
CA ILE A 64 -1.00 -2.88 6.92
C ILE A 64 0.02 -2.48 8.00
N LEU A 65 1.28 -2.90 7.84
CA LEU A 65 2.33 -2.62 8.83
C LEU A 65 2.78 -1.17 8.82
N HIS A 66 2.91 -0.57 7.63
CA HIS A 66 3.50 0.77 7.48
C HIS A 66 2.77 1.82 8.33
N GLN A 67 1.44 1.83 8.28
CA GLN A 67 0.64 2.79 9.05
C GLN A 67 0.83 2.62 10.56
N THR A 68 0.84 1.38 11.06
CA THR A 68 1.05 1.09 12.49
C THR A 68 2.43 1.53 12.97
N VAL A 69 3.46 1.31 12.15
CA VAL A 69 4.83 1.70 12.42
C VAL A 69 4.98 3.22 12.42
N ILE A 70 4.35 3.92 11.46
CA ILE A 70 4.32 5.40 11.44
C ILE A 70 3.73 5.95 12.73
N ILE A 71 2.58 5.42 13.18
CA ILE A 71 1.93 5.89 14.41
C ILE A 71 2.82 5.64 15.63
N PHE A 72 3.42 4.45 15.72
CA PHE A 72 4.32 4.10 16.82
C PHE A 72 5.53 5.06 16.87
N ILE A 73 6.24 5.22 15.76
CA ILE A 73 7.41 6.10 15.69
C ILE A 73 7.02 7.56 15.89
N GLY A 74 5.94 8.00 15.24
CA GLY A 74 5.45 9.37 15.34
C GLY A 74 5.09 9.75 16.77
N TYR A 75 4.48 8.86 17.54
CA TYR A 75 4.15 9.09 18.95
C TYR A 75 5.39 9.36 19.81
N TYR A 76 6.47 8.59 19.64
CA TYR A 76 7.70 8.81 20.38
C TYR A 76 8.49 10.00 19.84
N PHE A 77 8.57 10.16 18.51
CA PHE A 77 9.42 11.18 17.88
C PHE A 77 8.87 12.60 18.07
N MET A 78 7.54 12.76 18.10
CA MET A 78 6.88 14.05 18.33
C MET A 78 7.17 14.62 19.73
N GLN A 79 7.60 13.78 20.69
CA GLN A 79 7.99 14.23 22.03
C GLN A 79 9.41 14.84 22.07
N PHE A 80 10.26 14.53 21.08
CA PHE A 80 11.68 14.95 21.06
C PHE A 80 12.01 15.98 19.98
N SER A 81 11.19 16.13 18.93
CA SER A 81 11.55 16.96 17.78
C SER A 81 11.09 18.42 17.92
N ASN A 82 12.05 19.35 17.86
CA ASN A 82 11.78 20.80 17.82
C ASN A 82 11.60 21.35 16.38
N SER A 83 11.75 20.50 15.35
CA SER A 83 11.67 20.90 13.93
C SER A 83 10.73 19.99 13.13
N ILE A 84 9.72 20.59 12.50
CA ILE A 84 8.65 19.92 11.74
C ILE A 84 9.22 19.14 10.54
N LEU A 85 10.10 19.78 9.76
CA LEU A 85 10.72 19.17 8.59
C LEU A 85 11.65 18.02 8.97
N GLY A 86 12.47 18.20 10.00
CA GLY A 86 13.36 17.14 10.50
C GLY A 86 12.58 15.93 11.03
N GLY A 87 11.48 16.18 11.75
CA GLY A 87 10.55 15.15 12.20
C GLY A 87 9.94 14.37 11.03
N PHE A 88 9.45 15.06 10.01
CA PHE A 88 8.86 14.44 8.83
C PHE A 88 9.83 13.49 8.11
N PHE A 89 11.03 13.96 7.75
CA PHE A 89 12.00 13.12 7.06
C PHE A 89 12.46 11.94 7.91
N THR A 90 12.64 12.17 9.21
CA THR A 90 13.06 11.10 10.12
C THR A 90 11.97 10.04 10.25
N ILE A 91 10.73 10.42 10.57
CA ILE A 91 9.62 9.46 10.72
C ILE A 91 9.37 8.71 9.41
N SER A 92 9.40 9.41 8.27
CA SER A 92 9.21 8.80 6.96
C SER A 92 10.30 7.76 6.64
N LEU A 93 11.57 8.11 6.81
CA LEU A 93 12.67 7.19 6.53
C LEU A 93 12.70 6.01 7.52
N LEU A 94 12.52 6.29 8.82
CA LEU A 94 12.56 5.27 9.86
C LEU A 94 11.39 4.28 9.70
N SER A 95 10.19 4.80 9.43
CA SER A 95 9.02 3.94 9.21
C SER A 95 9.18 3.06 7.98
N PHE A 96 9.75 3.59 6.89
CA PHE A 96 10.04 2.80 5.70
C PHE A 96 11.00 1.66 6.00
N ILE A 97 12.14 1.96 6.65
CA ILE A 97 13.16 0.97 7.00
C ILE A 97 12.59 -0.11 7.93
N ILE A 98 11.89 0.29 9.00
CA ILE A 98 11.32 -0.63 9.98
C ILE A 98 10.25 -1.53 9.33
N THR A 99 9.39 -0.96 8.48
CA THR A 99 8.36 -1.75 7.78
C THR A 99 9.00 -2.80 6.86
N VAL A 100 10.06 -2.43 6.13
CA VAL A 100 10.81 -3.38 5.27
C VAL A 100 11.48 -4.48 6.11
N LEU A 101 12.09 -4.12 7.24
CA LEU A 101 12.72 -5.09 8.13
C LEU A 101 11.70 -6.09 8.70
N ILE A 102 10.55 -5.60 9.18
CA ILE A 102 9.47 -6.47 9.70
C ILE A 102 8.96 -7.39 8.58
N TYR A 103 8.80 -6.88 7.36
CA TYR A 103 8.37 -7.70 6.22
C TYR A 103 9.38 -8.84 5.93
N ILE A 104 10.67 -8.53 5.84
CA ILE A 104 11.70 -9.52 5.52
C ILE A 104 11.89 -10.54 6.65
N LEU A 105 11.84 -10.10 7.91
CA LEU A 105 12.18 -10.92 9.08
C LEU A 105 10.99 -11.66 9.70
N ALA A 106 9.80 -11.05 9.73
CA ALA A 106 8.64 -11.61 10.42
C ALA A 106 7.56 -12.14 9.45
N VAL A 107 7.39 -11.51 8.29
CA VAL A 107 6.32 -11.91 7.37
C VAL A 107 6.79 -12.98 6.39
N ARG A 108 8.01 -12.86 5.86
CA ARG A 108 8.54 -13.79 4.84
C ARG A 108 8.79 -15.23 5.34
N PRO A 109 9.39 -15.47 6.53
CA PRO A 109 9.77 -16.83 6.93
C PRO A 109 8.63 -17.62 7.59
N PHE A 110 7.64 -16.96 8.19
CA PHE A 110 6.57 -17.63 8.94
C PHE A 110 5.31 -17.82 8.08
N ASN A 111 4.98 -19.07 7.76
CA ASN A 111 3.77 -19.42 6.99
C ASN A 111 2.46 -18.95 7.66
N PHE A 112 2.43 -18.84 8.99
CA PHE A 112 1.28 -18.29 9.72
C PHE A 112 1.09 -16.79 9.43
N MET A 113 2.17 -16.00 9.43
CA MET A 113 2.12 -14.60 9.05
C MET A 113 1.77 -14.44 7.57
N ARG A 114 2.29 -15.31 6.68
CA ARG A 114 1.86 -15.31 5.26
C ARG A 114 0.35 -15.48 5.14
N PHE A 115 -0.25 -16.38 5.90
CA PHE A 115 -1.70 -16.59 5.92
C PHE A 115 -2.46 -15.38 6.50
N LEU A 116 -2.00 -14.84 7.64
CA LEU A 116 -2.62 -13.69 8.30
C LEU A 116 -2.64 -12.43 7.41
N PHE A 117 -1.60 -12.26 6.58
CA PHE A 117 -1.49 -11.17 5.62
C PHE A 117 -2.00 -11.52 4.21
N GLY A 118 -2.73 -12.64 4.04
CA GLY A 118 -3.40 -12.99 2.79
C GLY A 118 -2.49 -13.45 1.65
N MET A 119 -1.24 -13.78 1.94
CA MET A 119 -0.28 -14.28 0.95
C MET A 119 -0.39 -15.80 0.76
N LYS A 120 -0.01 -16.26 -0.44
CA LYS A 120 0.02 -17.71 -0.74
C LYS A 120 1.01 -18.41 0.19
N PRO A 121 0.63 -19.56 0.79
CA PRO A 121 1.55 -20.33 1.61
C PRO A 121 2.72 -20.81 0.74
N LEU A 122 3.91 -20.85 1.32
CA LEU A 122 5.04 -21.52 0.66
C LEU A 122 4.60 -22.96 0.43
N LYS A 123 4.49 -23.35 -0.85
CA LYS A 123 4.17 -24.72 -1.24
C LYS A 123 5.23 -25.60 -0.59
N LYS A 124 4.87 -26.31 0.48
CA LYS A 124 5.68 -27.38 1.04
C LYS A 124 5.89 -28.33 -0.14
N ALA A 125 7.14 -28.52 -0.57
CA ALA A 125 7.45 -29.42 -1.65
C ALA A 125 6.78 -30.76 -1.33
N ALA A 126 5.72 -31.09 -2.07
CA ALA A 126 5.15 -32.41 -2.03
C ALA A 126 6.27 -33.32 -2.52
N ALA A 127 6.77 -34.17 -1.64
CA ALA A 127 7.81 -35.13 -1.92
C ALA A 127 7.45 -35.90 -3.22
N PRO A 128 8.25 -35.80 -4.29
CA PRO A 128 7.94 -36.48 -5.55
C PRO A 128 8.13 -38.01 -5.50
N GLU A 129 8.60 -38.58 -4.39
CA GLU A 129 9.27 -39.90 -4.44
C GLU A 129 8.41 -41.12 -4.07
N LEU A 130 7.21 -40.94 -3.51
CA LEU A 130 6.40 -42.10 -3.05
C LEU A 130 5.52 -42.75 -4.13
N ASN A 131 5.27 -42.09 -5.27
CA ASN A 131 4.46 -42.67 -6.36
C ASN A 131 5.27 -43.44 -7.41
N VAL A 132 6.59 -43.21 -7.51
CA VAL A 132 7.45 -43.92 -8.48
C VAL A 132 7.76 -45.33 -7.97
N ILE A 133 8.00 -45.48 -6.66
CA ILE A 133 8.33 -46.76 -6.04
C ILE A 133 7.11 -47.69 -5.99
N ALA A 134 5.92 -47.15 -5.74
CA ALA A 134 4.68 -47.94 -5.69
C ALA A 134 4.29 -48.54 -7.05
N SER A 135 4.60 -47.87 -8.17
CA SER A 135 4.37 -48.40 -9.52
C SER A 135 5.39 -49.46 -9.94
N GLU A 136 6.59 -49.47 -9.37
CA GLU A 136 7.63 -50.48 -9.67
C GLU A 136 7.43 -51.76 -8.86
N THR A 137 6.84 -51.69 -7.66
CA THR A 137 6.60 -52.86 -6.81
C THR A 137 5.33 -53.64 -7.12
N SER A 138 4.39 -53.09 -7.90
CA SER A 138 3.14 -53.78 -8.28
C SER A 138 3.23 -54.55 -9.60
N VAL A 139 4.40 -54.55 -10.24
CA VAL A 139 4.64 -55.15 -11.56
C VAL A 139 5.59 -56.37 -11.47
N ASN A 140 6.10 -56.70 -10.27
CA ASN A 140 6.91 -57.89 -10.00
C ASN A 140 6.18 -58.91 -9.12
#